data_AF-A0A3C0GJE7-F1
#
_entry.id   AF-A0A3C0GJE7-F1
#
_cell.length_a   1.000
_cell.length_b   1.000
_cell.length_c   1.000
_cell.angle_alpha   90.00
_cell.angle_beta   90.00
_cell.angle_gamma   90.00
#
_symmetry.space_group_name_H-M   'P 1'
#
loop_
_entity.id
_entity.type
_entity.pdbx_description
1 polymer ?
#
loop_
_entity_poly.entity_id
_entity_poly.type
_entity_poly.pdbx_seq_one_letter_code
_entity_poly.pdbx_strand_id
1 'polypeptide(L)' 'KTFKQRCSLEGLNLLEVTEAPDIKQLKDLIESHYNSTSSPLAQRILENWESYLPKFVKVLPEEYRQALIRLEKENLQTI' A
#
# COMPACT_ATOMS: atom_id res chain seq x y z
N LYS A 1 2.95 -18.50 -10.29
CA LYS A 1 4.03 -17.88 -9.48
C LYS A 1 3.43 -16.68 -8.76
N THR A 2 3.47 -16.67 -7.44
CA THR A 2 2.85 -15.61 -6.61
C THR A 2 3.80 -14.43 -6.48
N PHE A 3 3.29 -13.20 -6.32
CA PHE A 3 4.11 -11.98 -6.14
C PHE A 3 5.22 -12.16 -5.08
N LYS A 4 4.88 -12.79 -3.95
CA LYS A 4 5.82 -13.13 -2.86
C LYS A 4 7.05 -13.93 -3.31
N GLN A 5 6.94 -14.76 -4.35
CA GLN A 5 8.04 -15.58 -4.87
C GLN A 5 9.02 -14.80 -5.75
N ARG A 6 8.70 -13.54 -6.13
CA ARG A 6 9.53 -12.70 -6.99
C ARG A 6 10.17 -11.53 -6.25
N CYS A 7 9.89 -11.35 -4.96
CA CYS A 7 10.44 -10.28 -4.15
C CYS A 7 11.70 -10.75 -3.42
N SER A 8 12.71 -9.89 -3.35
CA SER A 8 13.81 -10.04 -2.39
C SER A 8 13.23 -9.92 -0.99
N LEU A 9 13.10 -11.03 -0.26
CA LEU A 9 12.49 -11.03 1.07
C LEU A 9 13.42 -10.50 2.17
N GLU A 10 14.69 -10.27 1.83
CA GLU A 10 15.67 -9.68 2.73
C GLU A 10 15.39 -8.19 2.91
N GLY A 11 15.11 -7.77 4.15
CA GLY A 11 14.87 -6.35 4.50
C GLY A 11 13.52 -5.78 4.05
N LEU A 12 12.61 -6.59 3.48
CA LEU A 12 11.30 -6.11 3.03
C LEU A 12 10.14 -6.81 3.76
N ASN A 13 9.16 -6.00 4.15
CA ASN A 13 7.85 -6.47 4.61
C ASN A 13 6.85 -6.42 3.48
N LEU A 14 6.09 -7.52 3.35
CA LEU A 14 4.97 -7.64 2.44
C LEU A 14 3.69 -7.72 3.29
N LEU A 15 2.97 -6.62 3.36
CA LEU A 15 1.77 -6.47 4.17
C LEU A 15 0.52 -6.40 3.29
N GLU A 16 -0.62 -6.71 3.87
CA GLU A 16 -1.92 -6.46 3.25
C GLU A 16 -2.32 -4.99 3.44
N VAL A 17 -3.14 -4.47 2.54
CA VAL A 17 -3.62 -3.08 2.60
C VAL A 17 -4.91 -3.04 3.43
N THR A 18 -4.79 -3.07 4.76
CA THR A 18 -5.93 -3.11 5.68
C THR A 18 -6.21 -1.79 6.39
N GLU A 19 -5.23 -0.90 6.46
CA GLU A 19 -5.38 0.38 7.15
C GLU A 19 -6.18 1.37 6.29
N ALA A 20 -7.24 1.97 6.85
CA ALA A 20 -8.05 2.98 6.18
C ALA A 20 -7.26 4.11 5.47
N PRO A 21 -6.20 4.71 6.08
CA PRO A 21 -5.39 5.71 5.39
C PRO A 21 -4.68 5.15 4.16
N ASP A 22 -4.14 3.94 4.23
CA ASP A 22 -3.48 3.30 3.08
C ASP A 22 -4.47 2.97 1.96
N ILE A 23 -5.64 2.43 2.33
CA ILE A 23 -6.71 2.09 1.36
C ILE A 23 -7.13 3.36 0.61
N LYS A 24 -7.34 4.47 1.34
CA LYS A 24 -7.68 5.75 0.74
C LYS A 24 -6.57 6.25 -0.19
N GLN A 25 -5.33 6.26 0.29
CA GLN A 25 -4.20 6.72 -0.51
C GLN A 25 -4.02 5.90 -1.79
N LEU A 26 -4.13 4.58 -1.70
CA LEU A 26 -4.04 3.68 -2.85
C LEU A 26 -5.15 3.97 -3.87
N LYS A 27 -6.38 4.15 -3.41
CA LYS A 27 -7.51 4.47 -4.28
C LYS A 27 -7.33 5.83 -4.96
N ASP A 28 -6.96 6.86 -4.22
CA ASP A 28 -6.70 8.21 -4.75
C ASP A 28 -5.61 8.18 -5.85
N LEU A 29 -4.54 7.41 -5.65
CA LEU A 29 -3.47 7.25 -6.64
C LEU A 29 -3.96 6.56 -7.92
N ILE A 30 -4.81 5.54 -7.80
CA ILE A 30 -5.37 4.82 -8.96
C ILE A 30 -6.38 5.72 -9.70
N GLU A 31 -7.20 6.49 -8.99
CA GLU A 31 -8.09 7.49 -9.58
C GLU A 31 -7.31 8.57 -10.33
N SER A 32 -6.26 9.12 -9.73
CA SER A 32 -5.37 10.09 -10.39
C SER A 32 -4.72 9.51 -11.65
N HIS A 33 -4.28 8.24 -11.59
CA HIS A 33 -3.74 7.54 -12.74
C HIS A 33 -4.79 7.35 -13.86
N TYR A 34 -6.02 6.97 -13.52
CA TYR A 34 -7.11 6.87 -14.48
C TYR A 34 -7.40 8.23 -15.13
N ASN A 35 -7.56 9.28 -14.34
CA ASN A 35 -7.84 10.63 -14.84
C ASN A 35 -6.74 11.13 -15.79
N SER A 36 -5.48 10.77 -15.51
CA SER A 36 -4.32 11.22 -16.30
C SER A 36 -4.07 10.40 -17.56
N THR A 37 -4.53 9.14 -17.61
CA THR A 37 -4.14 8.20 -18.68
C THR A 37 -5.30 7.53 -19.40
N SER A 38 -6.53 7.67 -18.88
CA SER A 38 -7.72 6.92 -19.31
C SER A 38 -7.49 5.40 -19.34
N SER A 39 -6.67 4.87 -18.42
CA SER A 39 -6.31 3.45 -18.35
C SER A 39 -7.55 2.57 -18.11
N PRO A 40 -7.93 1.68 -19.06
CA PRO A 40 -9.08 0.79 -18.88
C PRO A 40 -8.91 -0.20 -17.72
N LEU A 41 -7.66 -0.53 -17.37
CA LEU A 41 -7.36 -1.36 -16.22
C LEU A 41 -7.60 -0.61 -14.91
N ALA A 42 -7.20 0.66 -14.83
CA ALA A 42 -7.44 1.49 -13.66
C ALA A 42 -8.95 1.66 -13.42
N GLN A 43 -9.71 1.92 -14.48
CA GLN A 43 -11.17 1.96 -14.43
C GLN A 43 -11.76 0.67 -13.85
N ARG A 44 -11.37 -0.49 -14.40
CA ARG A 44 -11.87 -1.80 -13.93
C ARG A 44 -11.55 -2.05 -12.45
N ILE A 45 -10.35 -1.66 -12.00
CA ILE A 45 -9.93 -1.80 -10.60
C ILE A 45 -10.82 -0.94 -9.70
N LEU A 46 -11.10 0.31 -10.07
CA LEU A 46 -11.95 1.22 -9.30
C LEU A 46 -13.40 0.76 -9.25
N GLU A 47 -13.95 0.27 -10.38
CA GLU A 47 -15.32 -0.26 -10.45
C GLU A 47 -15.52 -1.53 -9.60
N ASN A 48 -14.47 -2.33 -9.43
CA ASN A 48 -14.52 -3.60 -8.71
C ASN A 48 -13.66 -3.59 -7.44
N TRP A 49 -13.56 -2.42 -6.79
CA TRP A 49 -12.59 -2.13 -5.74
C TRP A 49 -12.47 -3.21 -4.67
N GLU A 50 -13.59 -3.62 -4.06
CA GLU A 50 -13.64 -4.62 -2.99
C GLU A 50 -13.03 -5.98 -3.39
N SER A 51 -13.13 -6.35 -4.66
CA SER A 51 -12.57 -7.61 -5.19
C SER A 51 -11.09 -7.49 -5.57
N TYR A 52 -10.59 -6.27 -5.76
CA TYR A 52 -9.21 -6.00 -6.14
C TYR A 52 -8.33 -5.60 -4.95
N LEU A 53 -8.88 -4.94 -3.94
CA LEU A 53 -8.15 -4.48 -2.77
C LEU A 53 -7.32 -5.61 -2.10
N PRO A 54 -7.85 -6.83 -1.85
CA PRO A 54 -7.08 -7.92 -1.24
C PRO A 54 -5.93 -8.45 -2.11
N LYS A 55 -5.85 -8.05 -3.38
CA LYS A 55 -4.80 -8.47 -4.31
C LYS A 55 -3.59 -7.53 -4.28
N PHE A 56 -3.72 -6.36 -3.66
CA PHE A 56 -2.62 -5.42 -3.47
C PHE A 56 -1.77 -5.82 -2.26
N VAL A 57 -0.46 -5.59 -2.38
CA VAL A 57 0.52 -5.84 -1.33
C VAL A 57 1.22 -4.52 -1.02
N LYS A 58 1.14 -4.06 0.22
CA LYS A 58 1.93 -2.94 0.72
C LYS A 58 3.34 -3.43 0.95
N VAL A 59 4.31 -2.85 0.25
CA VAL A 59 5.73 -3.18 0.40
C VAL A 59 6.40 -2.09 1.20
N LEU A 60 7.02 -2.46 2.32
CA LEU A 60 7.70 -1.53 3.22
C LEU A 60 9.09 -2.09 3.57
N PRO A 61 10.16 -1.31 3.40
CA PRO A 61 11.46 -1.65 3.97
C PRO A 61 11.36 -1.79 5.49
N GLU A 62 11.98 -2.83 6.05
CA GLU A 62 11.93 -3.12 7.48
C GLU A 62 12.53 -1.98 8.32
N GLU A 63 13.65 -1.43 7.88
CA GLU A 63 14.32 -0.30 8.53
C GLU A 63 13.41 0.94 8.54
N TYR A 64 12.70 1.18 7.44
CA TYR A 64 11.76 2.30 7.34
C TYR A 64 10.56 2.10 8.28
N ARG A 65 9.99 0.90 8.32
CA ARG A 65 8.92 0.55 9.27
C ARG A 65 9.37 0.76 10.72
N GLN A 66 10.59 0.34 11.06
CA GLN A 66 11.16 0.56 12.40
C GLN A 66 11.35 2.04 12.72
N ALA A 67 11.79 2.85 11.75
CA ALA A 67 11.92 4.29 11.93
C ALA A 67 10.55 4.95 12.20
N LEU A 68 9.51 4.57 11.45
CA LEU A 68 8.15 5.07 11.68
C LEU A 68 7.64 4.75 13.09
N ILE A 69 7.86 3.53 13.56
CA ILE A 69 7.47 3.12 14.92
C ILE A 69 8.22 3.92 15.99
N ARG A 70 9.50 4.24 15.77
CA ARG A 70 10.27 5.08 16.70
C ARG A 70 9.71 6.50 16.76
N LEU A 71 9.44 7.10 15.60
CA LEU A 71 8.85 8.45 15.50
C LEU A 71 7.46 8.52 16.15
N GLU A 72 6.63 7.50 15.97
CA GLU A 72 5.32 7.44 16.61
C GLU A 72 5.43 7.35 18.14
N LYS A 73 6.36 6.52 18.64
CA LYS A 73 6.64 6.43 20.09
C LYS A 73 7.17 7.73 20.69
N GLU A 74 8.05 8.44 19.99
CA GLU A 74 8.59 9.74 20.44
C GLU A 74 7.49 10.81 20.51
N ASN A 75 6.60 10.85 19.52
CA ASN A 75 5.45 11.76 19.53
C ASN A 75 4.49 11.48 20.69
N LEU A 76 4.27 10.22 21.07
CA LEU A 76 3.41 9.84 22.19
C LEU A 76 4.02 10.13 23.57
N GLN A 77 5.34 10.26 23.69
CA GLN A 77 6.03 10.57 24.95
C GLN A 77 6.13 12.08 25.26
N THR A 78 5.87 12.92 24.25
CA THR A 78 6.04 14.38 24.36
C THR A 78 4.71 15.11 24.66
N ILE A 79 3.63 14.35 24.90
CA ILE A 79 2.28 14.84 25.25
C ILE A 79 1.96 14.43 26.69
#